data_AF-A0AAW8AP14-F1
#
_entry.id   AF-A0AAW8AP14-F1
#
_cell.length_a   1.000
_cell.length_b   1.000
_cell.length_c   1.000
_cell.angle_alpha   90.00
_cell.angle_beta   90.00
_cell.angle_gamma   90.00
#
_symmetry.space_group_name_H-M   'P 1'
#
loop_
_entity.id
_entity.type
_entity.pdbx_description
1 polymer ?
#
loop_
_entity_poly.entity_id
_entity_poly.type
_entity_poly.pdbx_seq_one_letter_code
_entity_poly.pdbx_strand_id
1 'polypeptide(L)'
;APLLSIFGGTITTYRKLAEHALPRLRRFHPEMGHAWTAGAPLPGGDMPGADFDGVLAALRERHPWLPIALALRFARAYGTEVERLLDGAL
;
A
#
# COMPACT_ATOMS: atom_id res chain seq x y z
N ALA A 1 9.84 -25.63 13.23
CA ALA A 1 9.63 -24.39 12.46
C ALA A 1 10.99 -23.74 12.18
N PRO A 2 11.20 -23.10 11.02
CA PRO A 2 12.47 -22.42 10.70
C PRO A 2 12.63 -21.10 11.47
N LEU A 3 13.87 -20.70 11.73
CA LEU A 3 14.23 -19.39 12.27
C LEU A 3 14.99 -18.59 11.19
N LEU A 4 14.58 -17.33 10.98
CA LEU A 4 15.24 -16.38 10.09
C LEU A 4 15.44 -15.07 10.84
N SER A 5 16.69 -14.68 11.05
CA SER A 5 17.04 -13.42 11.72
C SER A 5 17.50 -12.39 10.69
N ILE A 6 17.01 -11.16 10.85
CA ILE A 6 17.37 -10.02 9.99
C ILE A 6 18.23 -9.06 10.83
N PHE A 7 19.44 -8.76 10.35
CA PHE A 7 20.35 -7.81 10.97
C PHE A 7 20.58 -6.64 10.01
N GLY A 8 20.19 -5.43 10.43
CA GLY A 8 20.18 -4.25 9.57
C GLY A 8 18.97 -4.17 8.62
N GLY A 9 19.05 -3.30 7.61
CA GLY A 9 17.96 -2.99 6.70
C GLY A 9 17.36 -1.61 6.97
N THR A 10 17.27 -0.80 5.94
CA THR A 10 16.73 0.56 6.00
C THR A 10 15.30 0.60 5.46
N ILE A 11 14.55 1.65 5.78
CA ILE A 11 13.24 1.91 5.16
C ILE A 11 13.36 1.95 3.64
N THR A 12 14.47 2.42 3.08
CA THR A 12 14.69 2.46 1.62
C THR A 12 14.97 1.10 0.99
N THR A 13 15.42 0.10 1.77
CA THR A 13 15.81 -1.23 1.26
C THR A 13 14.85 -2.36 1.65
N TYR A 14 13.82 -2.06 2.46
CA TYR A 14 12.91 -3.06 3.05
C TYR A 14 12.33 -4.05 2.02
N ARG A 15 11.86 -3.58 0.87
CA ARG A 15 11.23 -4.42 -0.16
C ARG A 15 12.23 -5.40 -0.77
N LYS A 16 13.42 -4.92 -1.14
CA LYS A 16 14.49 -5.77 -1.68
C LYS A 16 15.00 -6.76 -0.64
N LEU A 17 15.07 -6.34 0.62
CA LEU A 17 15.44 -7.21 1.73
C LEU A 17 14.42 -8.34 1.91
N ALA A 18 13.12 -8.04 1.87
CA ALA A 18 12.06 -9.03 1.93
C ALA A 18 12.11 -10.02 0.75
N GLU A 19 12.28 -9.52 -0.48
CA GLU A 19 12.46 -10.36 -1.69
C GLU A 19 13.70 -11.26 -1.63
N HIS A 20 14.77 -10.84 -0.93
CA HIS A 20 15.96 -11.64 -0.72
C HIS A 20 15.83 -12.63 0.47
N ALA A 21 15.03 -12.28 1.48
CA ALA A 21 14.83 -13.08 2.69
C ALA A 21 13.92 -14.29 2.43
N LEU A 22 12.76 -14.09 1.81
CA LEU A 22 11.74 -15.13 1.60
C LEU A 22 12.25 -16.39 0.87
N PRO A 23 13.09 -16.29 -0.18
CA PRO A 23 13.63 -17.48 -0.87
C PRO A 23 14.38 -18.46 0.05
N ARG A 24 14.97 -17.99 1.17
CA ARG A 24 15.66 -18.85 2.14
C ARG A 24 14.70 -19.83 2.84
N LEU A 25 13.40 -19.55 2.83
CA LEU A 25 12.37 -20.37 3.45
C LEU A 25 11.72 -21.37 2.48
N ARG A 26 12.03 -21.32 1.17
CA ARG A 26 11.42 -22.19 0.14
C ARG A 26 11.51 -23.68 0.45
N ARG A 27 12.63 -24.14 1.02
CA ARG A 27 12.77 -25.57 1.41
C ARG A 27 11.73 -26.04 2.41
N PHE A 28 11.10 -25.13 3.16
CA PHE A 28 10.05 -25.43 4.13
C PHE A 28 8.63 -25.13 3.61
N HIS A 29 8.52 -24.45 2.47
CA HIS A 29 7.26 -24.10 1.82
C HIS A 29 7.38 -24.36 0.31
N PRO A 30 7.23 -25.62 -0.13
CA PRO A 30 7.44 -26.01 -1.53
C PRO A 30 6.51 -25.28 -2.51
N GLU A 31 5.32 -24.88 -2.06
CA GLU A 31 4.32 -24.16 -2.87
C GLU A 31 4.58 -22.63 -2.92
N MET A 32 5.68 -22.15 -2.35
CA MET A 32 6.00 -20.72 -2.34
C MET A 32 6.28 -20.20 -3.76
N GLY A 33 5.54 -19.14 -4.14
CA GLY A 33 5.71 -18.48 -5.44
C GLY A 33 7.03 -17.70 -5.62
N HIS A 34 7.10 -17.02 -6.77
CA HIS A 34 8.19 -16.10 -7.09
C HIS A 34 7.98 -14.72 -6.45
N ALA A 35 9.05 -13.91 -6.42
CA ALA A 35 8.97 -12.53 -5.96
C ALA A 35 8.06 -11.70 -6.89
N TRP A 36 7.18 -10.89 -6.31
CA TRP A 36 6.15 -10.14 -7.05
C TRP A 36 6.02 -8.67 -6.59
N THR A 37 6.62 -8.31 -5.45
CA THR A 37 6.32 -7.03 -4.77
C THR A 37 6.85 -5.78 -5.48
N ALA A 38 7.76 -5.93 -6.45
CA ALA A 38 8.35 -4.79 -7.16
C ALA A 38 7.37 -3.99 -8.01
N GLY A 39 6.33 -4.63 -8.56
CA GLY A 39 5.34 -3.99 -9.43
C GLY A 39 3.96 -3.88 -8.80
N ALA A 40 3.81 -4.28 -7.55
CA ALA A 40 2.52 -4.24 -6.86
C ALA A 40 2.36 -2.92 -6.10
N PRO A 41 1.24 -2.20 -6.26
CA PRO A 41 0.92 -1.08 -5.40
C PRO A 41 0.70 -1.59 -3.97
N LEU A 42 1.12 -0.80 -2.99
CA LEU A 42 0.71 -1.01 -1.60
C LEU A 42 -0.77 -0.60 -1.44
N PRO A 43 -1.49 -1.15 -0.45
CA PRO A 43 -2.87 -0.73 -0.15
C PRO A 43 -2.96 0.80 0.00
N GLY A 44 -3.96 1.40 -0.66
CA GLY A 44 -4.12 2.87 -0.73
C GLY A 44 -3.29 3.55 -1.82
N GLY A 45 -2.28 2.87 -2.38
CA GLY A 45 -1.38 3.41 -3.40
C GLY A 45 -1.71 3.01 -4.83
N ASP A 46 -2.81 2.29 -5.08
CA ASP A 46 -3.29 1.87 -6.40
C ASP A 46 -3.98 3.00 -7.17
N MET A 47 -3.34 4.18 -7.18
CA MET A 47 -3.81 5.35 -7.92
C MET A 47 -3.50 5.15 -9.41
N PRO A 48 -4.51 5.24 -10.31
CA PRO A 48 -4.27 5.19 -11.75
C PRO A 48 -3.22 6.21 -12.18
N GLY A 49 -2.15 5.72 -12.84
CA GLY A 49 -1.05 6.59 -13.28
C GLY A 49 -0.26 7.30 -12.17
N ALA A 50 -0.41 6.88 -10.90
CA ALA A 50 0.10 7.59 -9.73
C ALA A 50 -0.41 9.05 -9.63
N ASP A 51 -1.62 9.31 -10.13
CA ASP A 51 -2.24 10.65 -10.14
C ASP A 51 -2.98 10.94 -8.82
N PHE A 52 -2.27 11.60 -7.90
CA PHE A 52 -2.85 12.03 -6.63
C PHE A 52 -3.93 13.11 -6.82
N ASP A 53 -3.72 14.05 -7.74
CA ASP A 53 -4.62 15.19 -7.92
C ASP A 53 -5.96 14.73 -8.51
N GLY A 54 -5.92 13.77 -9.43
CA GLY A 54 -7.11 13.08 -9.94
C GLY A 54 -7.90 12.37 -8.84
N VAL A 55 -7.20 11.64 -7.94
CA VAL A 55 -7.84 10.97 -6.79
C VAL A 55 -8.49 11.98 -5.85
N LEU A 56 -7.80 13.07 -5.55
CA LEU A 56 -8.34 14.14 -4.69
C LEU A 56 -9.56 14.82 -5.33
N ALA A 57 -9.52 15.08 -6.63
CA ALA A 57 -10.64 15.66 -7.35
C ALA A 57 -11.87 14.74 -7.29
N ALA A 58 -11.69 13.45 -7.59
CA ALA A 58 -12.77 12.45 -7.54
C ALA A 58 -13.33 12.25 -6.13
N LEU A 59 -12.49 12.33 -5.09
CA LEU A 59 -12.93 12.30 -3.68
C LEU A 59 -13.86 13.47 -3.36
N ARG A 60 -13.48 14.69 -3.77
CA ARG A 60 -14.27 15.90 -3.53
C ARG A 60 -15.59 15.93 -4.30
N GLU A 61 -15.60 15.36 -5.49
CA GLU A 61 -16.83 15.24 -6.30
C GLU A 61 -17.83 14.26 -5.67
N ARG A 62 -17.35 13.11 -5.18
CA ARG A 62 -18.21 12.08 -4.58
C ARG A 62 -18.69 12.43 -3.17
N HIS A 63 -17.90 13.19 -2.42
CA HIS A 63 -18.20 13.57 -1.04
C HIS A 63 -18.22 15.09 -0.87
N PRO A 64 -19.20 15.80 -1.47
CA PRO A 64 -19.24 17.27 -1.46
C PRO A 64 -19.47 17.87 -0.05
N TRP A 65 -20.00 17.06 0.87
CA TRP A 65 -20.16 17.41 2.28
C TRP A 65 -18.82 17.45 3.05
N LEU A 66 -17.77 16.82 2.51
CA LEU A 66 -16.48 16.71 3.17
C LEU A 66 -15.68 18.01 3.02
N PRO A 67 -15.25 18.66 4.13
CA PRO A 67 -14.43 19.85 4.03
C PRO A 67 -13.14 19.62 3.24
N ILE A 68 -12.74 20.59 2.41
CA ILE A 68 -11.59 20.47 1.50
C ILE A 68 -10.30 20.07 2.23
N ALA A 69 -10.03 20.67 3.40
CA ALA A 69 -8.85 20.35 4.20
C ALA A 69 -8.85 18.89 4.68
N LEU A 70 -10.05 18.35 4.97
CA LEU A 70 -10.22 16.97 5.42
C LEU A 70 -10.09 16.00 4.24
N ALA A 71 -10.66 16.32 3.09
CA ALA A 71 -10.48 15.55 1.85
C ALA A 71 -8.99 15.42 1.50
N LEU A 72 -8.23 16.53 1.53
CA LEU A 72 -6.78 16.50 1.28
C LEU A 72 -6.04 15.64 2.30
N ARG A 73 -6.37 15.78 3.59
CA ARG A 73 -5.77 14.99 4.66
C ARG A 73 -6.02 13.50 4.47
N PHE A 74 -7.25 13.12 4.15
CA PHE A 74 -7.62 11.73 3.96
C PHE A 74 -7.02 11.12 2.71
N ALA A 75 -7.03 11.84 1.58
CA ALA A 75 -6.35 11.39 0.36
C ALA A 75 -4.85 11.14 0.61
N ARG A 76 -4.16 11.97 1.40
CA ARG A 76 -2.74 11.76 1.72
C ARG A 76 -2.48 10.59 2.66
N ALA A 77 -3.40 10.32 3.59
CA ALA A 77 -3.24 9.29 4.62
C ALA A 77 -3.68 7.90 4.15
N TYR A 78 -4.75 7.84 3.34
CA TYR A 78 -5.42 6.60 2.96
C TYR A 78 -5.41 6.35 1.44
N GLY A 79 -5.11 7.37 0.64
CA GLY A 79 -5.14 7.26 -0.82
C GLY A 79 -6.49 6.77 -1.32
N THR A 80 -6.48 5.73 -2.15
CA THR A 80 -7.69 5.11 -2.73
C THR A 80 -8.60 4.43 -1.68
N GLU A 81 -8.04 3.98 -0.55
CA GLU A 81 -8.78 3.32 0.53
C GLU A 81 -9.65 4.30 1.34
N VAL A 82 -9.57 5.60 1.05
CA VAL A 82 -10.43 6.63 1.66
C VAL A 82 -11.92 6.31 1.51
N GLU A 83 -12.32 5.64 0.43
CA GLU A 83 -13.72 5.25 0.23
C GLU A 83 -14.21 4.26 1.27
N ARG A 84 -13.35 3.33 1.70
CA ARG A 84 -13.69 2.38 2.76
C ARG A 84 -13.77 3.06 4.12
N LEU A 85 -12.98 4.10 4.34
CA LEU A 85 -13.05 4.90 5.55
C LEU A 85 -14.37 5.69 5.62
N LEU A 86 -14.84 6.20 4.48
CA LEU A 86 -16.05 7.01 4.37
C LEU A 86 -17.32 6.17 4.15
N ASP A 87 -17.21 4.84 4.11
CA ASP A 87 -18.37 3.97 3.92
C ASP A 87 -19.37 4.15 5.07
N GLY A 88 -20.64 4.39 4.72
CA GLY A 88 -21.70 4.72 5.67
C GLY A 88 -21.64 6.12 6.29
N ALA A 89 -20.71 6.98 5.87
CA ALA A 89 -20.66 8.38 6.31
C ALA A 89 -21.64 9.23 5.48
N LEU A 90 -22.91 9.26 5.92
CA LEU A 90 -23.97 10.17 5.45
C LEU A 90 -24.92 10.51 6.59
#